data_AF-A0A661A1H8-F1
#
_entry.id   AF-A0A661A1H8-F1
#
_cell.length_a   1.000
_cell.length_b   1.000
_cell.length_c   1.000
_cell.angle_alpha   90.00
_cell.angle_beta   90.00
_cell.angle_gamma   90.00
#
_symmetry.space_group_name_H-M   'P 1'
#
loop_
_entity.id
_entity.type
_entity.pdbx_description
1 polymer ?
#
loop_
_entity_poly.entity_id
_entity_poly.type
_entity_poly.pdbx_seq_one_letter_code
_entity_poly.pdbx_strand_id
1 'polypeptide(L)' 'MVEVEGLAANPNQPRKTFNDEGLAELASSIRENGVLQPILVRRVGAEL' A
#
# COMPACT_ATOMS: atom_id res chain seq x y z
N MET A 1 11.04 9.54 5.29
CA MET A 1 10.91 8.22 4.66
C MET A 1 10.42 7.26 5.74
N VAL A 2 9.44 6.41 5.45
CA VAL A 2 8.89 5.44 6.41
C VAL A 2 9.20 4.05 5.87
N GLU A 3 9.68 3.15 6.72
CA GLU A 3 9.94 1.75 6.36
C GLU A 3 8.62 1.01 6.12
N VAL A 4 8.60 0.10 5.14
CA VAL A 4 7.40 -0.63 4.74
C VAL A 4 6.91 -1.52 5.89
N GLU A 5 7.84 -2.05 6.68
CA GLU A 5 7.64 -2.87 7.88
C GLU A 5 6.87 -2.10 8.97
N GLY A 6 6.91 -0.77 8.95
CA GLY A 6 6.15 0.09 9.86
C GLY A 6 4.72 0.39 9.39
N LEU A 7 4.30 -0.13 8.24
CA LEU A 7 2.97 0.09 7.67
C LEU A 7 2.05 -1.11 7.95
N ALA A 8 0.79 -0.83 8.24
CA ALA A 8 -0.26 -1.84 8.37
C ALA A 8 -1.48 -1.43 7.53
N ALA A 9 -2.14 -2.42 6.93
CA ALA A 9 -3.39 -2.19 6.21
C ALA A 9 -4.49 -1.72 7.18
N ASN A 10 -5.35 -0.81 6.71
CA ASN A 10 -6.52 -0.39 7.48
C ASN A 10 -7.50 -1.57 7.65
N PRO A 11 -7.82 -2.00 8.89
CA PRO A 11 -8.79 -3.09 9.12
C PRO A 11 -10.15 -2.81 8.48
N ASN A 12 -10.55 -1.53 8.44
CA ASN A 12 -11.82 -1.06 7.91
C ASN A 12 -11.79 -0.79 6.39
N GLN A 13 -10.76 -1.26 5.67
CA GLN A 13 -10.70 -1.08 4.22
C GLN A 13 -11.83 -1.87 3.53
N PRO A 14 -12.72 -1.22 2.75
CA PRO A 14 -13.86 -1.90 2.14
C PRO A 14 -13.46 -2.83 1.00
N ARG A 15 -12.42 -2.47 0.24
CA ARG A 15 -11.85 -3.36 -0.79
C ARG A 15 -11.01 -4.43 -0.12
N LYS A 16 -11.46 -5.69 -0.24
CA LYS A 16 -10.76 -6.88 0.30
C LYS A 16 -10.15 -7.77 -0.78
N THR A 17 -10.59 -7.65 -2.02
CA THR A 17 -10.12 -8.47 -3.14
C THR A 17 -9.33 -7.65 -4.13
N PHE A 18 -8.34 -8.29 -4.73
CA PHE A 18 -7.54 -7.79 -5.83
C PHE A 18 -7.51 -8.87 -6.92
N ASN A 19 -7.33 -8.46 -8.17
CA ASN A 19 -7.00 -9.39 -9.23
C ASN A 19 -5.51 -9.76 -9.09
N ASP A 20 -5.20 -11.04 -8.97
CA ASP A 20 -3.84 -11.55 -8.79
C ASP A 20 -2.91 -11.20 -9.96
N GLU A 21 -3.41 -11.25 -11.19
CA GLU A 21 -2.67 -10.87 -12.40
C GLU A 21 -2.32 -9.38 -12.36
N GLY A 22 -3.31 -8.53 -12.10
CA GLY A 22 -3.09 -7.08 -11.98
C GLY A 22 -2.16 -6.71 -10.82
N LEU A 23 -2.16 -7.49 -9.73
CA LEU A 23 -1.24 -7.29 -8.62
C LEU A 23 0.20 -7.67 -9.02
N ALA A 24 0.38 -8.74 -9.78
CA ALA A 24 1.69 -9.16 -10.30
C ALA A 24 2.27 -8.13 -11.27
N GLU A 25 1.45 -7.61 -12.18
CA GLU A 25 1.84 -6.54 -13.11
C GLU A 25 2.25 -5.27 -12.37
N LEU A 26 1.46 -4.83 -11.39
CA LEU A 26 1.78 -3.66 -10.57
C LEU A 26 3.10 -3.87 -9.81
N ALA A 27 3.31 -5.05 -9.24
CA ALA A 27 4.56 -5.36 -8.55
C ALA A 27 5.77 -5.33 -9.50
N SER A 28 5.64 -5.81 -10.75
CA SER A 28 6.70 -5.69 -11.75
C SER A 28 7.01 -4.23 -12.08
N SER A 29 5.96 -3.44 -12.33
CA SER A 29 6.09 -2.02 -12.64
C SER A 29 6.81 -1.24 -11.53
N ILE A 30 6.47 -1.51 -10.26
CA ILE A 30 7.11 -0.88 -9.09
C ILE A 30 8.58 -1.29 -8.97
N ARG A 31 8.96 -2.54 -9.30
CA ARG A 31 10.38 -2.95 -9.28
C ARG A 31 11.21 -2.21 -10.32
N GLU A 32 10.64 -1.93 -11.48
CA GLU A 32 11.33 -1.26 -12.59
C GLU A 32 11.38 0.26 -12.42
N ASN A 33 10.26 0.87 -12.03
CA ASN A 33 10.08 2.33 -12.07
C ASN A 33 10.02 2.96 -10.66
N GLY A 34 9.96 2.15 -9.62
CA GLY A 34 9.64 2.60 -8.27
C GLY A 34 8.15 2.93 -8.10
N VAL A 35 7.79 3.41 -6.91
CA VAL A 35 6.43 3.85 -6.62
C VAL A 35 6.23 5.26 -7.18
N LEU A 36 5.40 5.39 -8.22
CA LEU A 36 5.16 6.66 -8.90
C LEU A 36 4.41 7.69 -8.02
N GLN A 37 3.42 7.22 -7.27
CA GLN A 37 2.57 8.07 -6.44
C GLN A 37 2.83 7.84 -4.95
N PRO A 38 3.00 8.89 -4.14
CA PRO A 38 3.15 8.74 -2.70
C PRO A 38 1.95 8.00 -2.08
N ILE A 39 2.24 7.10 -1.14
CA ILE A 39 1.21 6.39 -0.39
C ILE A 39 0.77 7.27 0.79
N LEU A 40 -0.54 7.50 0.90
CA LEU A 40 -1.12 8.24 2.03
C LEU A 40 -1.18 7.33 3.27
N VAL A 41 -0.64 7.83 4.38
CA VAL A 41 -0.59 7.11 5.65
C VAL A 41 -1.02 8.04 6.79
N ARG A 42 -1.48 7.44 7.89
CA ARG A 42 -1.75 8.13 9.16
C ARG A 42 -1.13 7.33 10.30
N ARG A 43 -0.88 7.98 11.44
CA ARG A 43 -0.42 7.28 12.64
C ARG A 43 -1.52 6.32 13.14
N VAL A 44 -1.12 5.11 13.47
CA VAL A 44 -1.99 4.13 14.14
C VAL A 44 -2.17 4.61 15.59
N GLY A 45 -3.42 4.67 16.06
CA GLY A 45 -3.74 5.14 17.41
C GLY A 45 -3.76 6.66 17.60
N ALA A 46 -3.54 7.47 16.56
CA ALA A 46 -3.91 8.88 16.62
C ALA A 46 -5.44 8.97 16.57
N GLU A 47 -6.05 9.39 17.69
CA GLU A 47 -7.43 9.84 17.74
C GLU A 47 -7.61 11.03 16.79
N LEU A 48 -8.77 11.10 16.13
CA LEU A 48 -9.19 12.25 15.33
C LEU A 48 -9.64 13.39 16.25
#